data_AF-A0A965HLP2-F1
#
_entry.id   AF-A0A965HLP2-F1
#
_cell.length_a   1.000
_cell.length_b   1.000
_cell.length_c   1.000
_cell.angle_alpha   90.00
_cell.angle_beta   90.00
_cell.angle_gamma   90.00
#
_symmetry.space_group_name_H-M   'P 1'
#
loop_
_entity.id
_entity.type
_entity.pdbx_description
1 polymer ?
#
loop_
_entity_poly.entity_id
_entity_poly.type
_entity_poly.pdbx_seq_one_letter_code
_entity_poly.pdbx_strand_id
1 'polypeptide(L)'
;MQLDLERVNLTEARWINTVGEYMVAADNMLHDQQTQDHQMPLVKLDQQTRNVKISEFEVSHELIFKFFDRLPESQRDSALTRALQIGATALLEDRIATFLARTENELGTHLEALKLIYEQNVTAKEKSTQIGVEAENRIYSSILDLLSRRGYDNDDVTLTGATTGSIKRNKTGDIVLKIDGDDAKRIAIEIKFDASISVGDFGGSDSTARTRDTAVSQLLEAGANRNAVQSIIVFDKNRSSEALNNQVNGIQWIPSVGFIAVVDYDRGDFTHLHVTIELARAMAVSPVKLVDSSILKALLQRLVGYRPTTKI
;
A
#
# COMPACT_ATOMS: atom_id res chain seq x y z
N MET A 1 -20.36 3.21 76.33
CA MET A 1 -20.39 4.51 77.02
C MET A 1 -18.96 4.98 77.13
N GLN A 2 -18.74 6.19 76.63
CA GLN A 2 -17.49 6.84 76.27
C GLN A 2 -16.81 7.46 77.51
N LEU A 3 -15.53 7.84 77.33
CA LEU A 3 -14.62 8.62 78.21
C LEU A 3 -13.71 7.73 79.10
N ASP A 4 -12.39 7.85 79.09
CA ASP A 4 -11.53 9.02 78.88
C ASP A 4 -10.38 8.78 77.89
N LEU A 5 -10.20 9.73 76.97
CA LEU A 5 -9.24 9.72 75.86
C LEU A 5 -8.26 10.92 75.91
N GLU A 6 -8.06 11.55 77.07
CA GLU A 6 -7.40 12.87 77.15
C GLU A 6 -6.03 12.92 77.84
N ARG A 7 -5.34 11.79 78.10
CA ARG A 7 -4.03 11.83 78.79
C ARG A 7 -2.84 11.19 78.09
N VAL A 8 -2.96 10.78 76.83
CA VAL A 8 -1.84 10.15 76.07
C VAL A 8 -1.37 11.00 74.88
N ASN A 9 -1.79 12.27 74.78
CA ASN A 9 -1.58 13.08 73.56
C ASN A 9 -0.56 14.22 73.67
N LEU A 10 0.39 14.18 74.63
CA LEU A 10 1.39 15.26 74.78
C LEU A 10 2.87 14.82 74.73
N THR A 11 3.15 13.51 74.62
CA THR A 11 4.54 13.02 74.53
C THR A 11 4.93 12.51 73.14
N GLU A 12 4.01 12.00 72.32
CA GLU A 12 4.33 11.56 70.94
C GLU A 12 4.32 12.69 69.90
N ALA A 13 3.54 13.75 70.12
CA ALA A 13 3.51 14.93 69.24
C ALA A 13 4.81 15.76 69.28
N ARG A 14 5.67 15.55 70.28
CA ARG A 14 6.95 16.27 70.41
C ARG A 14 8.12 15.56 69.70
N TRP A 15 7.99 14.28 69.39
CA TRP A 15 9.03 13.53 68.66
C TRP A 15 8.90 13.65 67.14
N ILE A 16 7.69 13.85 66.61
CA ILE A 16 7.48 13.99 65.16
C ILE A 16 7.98 15.35 64.63
N ASN A 17 7.88 16.42 65.42
CA ASN A 17 8.36 17.75 65.00
C ASN A 17 9.89 17.86 65.00
N THR A 18 10.61 17.15 65.87
CA THR A 18 12.08 17.23 65.89
C THR A 18 12.71 16.42 64.76
N VAL A 19 12.15 15.28 64.35
CA VAL A 19 12.68 14.50 63.22
C VAL A 19 12.38 15.18 61.88
N GLY A 20 11.23 15.86 61.75
CA GLY A 20 10.90 16.67 60.58
C GLY A 20 11.84 17.87 60.39
N GLU A 21 12.20 18.56 61.47
CA GLU A 21 13.15 19.69 61.40
C GLU A 21 14.59 19.23 61.11
N TYR A 22 15.03 18.07 61.60
CA TYR A 22 16.33 17.50 61.24
C TYR A 22 16.39 16.96 59.81
N MET A 23 15.29 16.46 59.25
CA MET A 23 15.24 16.04 57.85
C MET A 23 15.18 17.22 56.88
N VAL A 24 14.49 18.32 57.23
CA VAL A 24 14.50 19.56 56.44
C VAL A 24 15.84 20.30 56.55
N ALA A 25 16.49 20.27 57.72
CA ALA A 25 17.84 20.78 57.87
C ALA A 25 18.88 19.91 57.13
N ALA A 26 18.72 18.58 57.09
CA ALA A 26 19.58 17.70 56.31
C ALA A 26 19.36 17.86 54.80
N ASP A 27 18.12 18.04 54.32
CA ASP A 27 17.85 18.31 52.90
C ASP A 27 18.35 19.70 52.47
N ASN A 28 18.26 20.70 53.35
CA ASN A 28 18.83 22.03 53.10
C ASN A 28 20.36 22.06 53.24
N MET A 29 20.97 21.21 54.06
CA MET A 29 22.43 21.07 54.16
C MET A 29 23.03 20.14 53.08
N LEU A 30 22.23 19.28 52.45
CA LEU A 30 22.59 18.52 51.24
C LEU A 30 22.30 19.31 49.95
N HIS A 31 21.44 20.34 49.99
CA HIS A 31 21.24 21.28 48.89
C HIS A 31 22.24 22.45 48.87
N ASP A 32 22.90 22.79 49.98
CA ASP A 32 23.94 23.84 50.03
C ASP A 32 25.37 23.33 49.81
N GLN A 33 25.54 22.08 49.36
CA GLN A 33 26.81 21.56 48.84
C GLN A 33 26.79 21.26 47.33
N GLN A 34 25.82 21.79 46.60
CA GLN A 34 26.06 22.14 45.21
C GLN A 34 26.58 23.57 45.18
N THR A 35 27.90 23.72 45.28
CA THR A 35 28.56 24.70 44.41
C THR A 35 28.18 24.31 42.99
N GLN A 36 27.02 24.80 42.55
CA GLN A 36 26.85 25.21 41.17
C GLN A 36 27.95 26.25 40.95
N ASP A 37 29.12 25.76 40.61
CA ASP A 37 29.93 26.41 39.61
C ASP A 37 29.02 26.41 38.36
N HIS A 38 28.11 27.39 38.32
CA HIS A 38 27.47 27.84 37.10
C HIS A 38 28.64 28.30 36.26
N GLN A 39 29.31 27.35 35.62
CA GLN A 39 30.49 27.59 34.81
C GLN A 39 30.00 28.50 33.71
N MET A 40 30.21 29.79 33.91
CA MET A 40 29.74 30.81 33.00
C MET A 40 30.33 30.43 31.65
N PRO A 41 29.52 30.34 30.58
CA PRO A 41 30.04 29.95 29.30
C PRO A 41 31.16 30.92 28.93
N LEU A 42 32.35 30.35 28.68
CA LEU A 42 33.58 31.07 28.35
C LEU A 42 33.37 32.05 27.19
N VAL A 43 32.41 31.75 26.33
CA VAL A 43 32.02 32.54 25.16
C VAL A 43 30.56 32.98 25.30
N LYS A 44 30.32 34.29 25.20
CA LYS A 44 28.99 34.90 25.16
C LYS A 44 28.80 35.68 23.87
N LEU A 45 27.59 35.66 23.32
CA LEU A 45 27.23 36.41 22.11
C LEU A 45 26.44 37.67 22.49
N ASP A 46 26.91 38.82 22.06
CA ASP A 46 26.15 40.06 22.08
C ASP A 46 25.41 40.21 20.76
N GLN A 47 24.12 39.85 20.76
CA GLN A 47 23.31 39.81 19.54
C GLN A 47 23.04 41.21 18.94
N GLN A 48 23.08 42.27 19.75
CA GLN A 48 22.82 43.64 19.30
C GLN A 48 24.03 44.24 18.57
N THR A 49 25.23 44.00 19.10
CA THR A 49 26.48 44.49 18.51
C THR A 49 27.18 43.47 17.61
N ARG A 50 26.66 42.22 17.57
CA ARG A 50 27.24 41.05 16.89
C ARG A 50 28.66 40.70 17.34
N ASN A 51 28.97 40.99 18.60
CA ASN A 51 30.28 40.74 19.18
C ASN A 51 30.32 39.42 19.94
N VAL A 52 31.46 38.75 19.87
CA VAL A 52 31.78 37.57 20.71
C VAL A 52 32.58 38.06 21.91
N LYS A 53 32.05 37.87 23.12
CA LYS A 53 32.72 38.19 24.37
C LYS A 53 33.32 36.92 24.93
N ILE A 54 34.64 36.88 25.07
CA ILE A 54 35.36 35.76 25.67
C ILE A 54 35.78 36.18 27.07
N SER A 55 35.44 35.37 28.08
CA SER A 55 35.90 35.56 29.46
C SER A 55 37.37 35.21 29.61
N GLU A 56 38.00 35.59 30.73
CA GLU A 56 39.41 35.27 30.99
C GLU A 56 39.64 33.75 30.90
N PHE A 57 40.64 33.35 30.11
CA PHE A 57 40.94 31.95 29.84
C PHE A 57 42.44 31.75 29.63
N GLU A 58 42.94 30.58 30.02
CA GLU A 58 44.32 30.16 29.85
C GLU A 58 44.38 28.95 28.92
N VAL A 59 45.29 28.95 27.95
CA VAL A 59 45.46 27.85 27.00
C VAL A 59 46.82 27.19 27.21
N SER A 60 46.80 25.99 27.76
CA SER A 60 47.98 25.14 27.88
C SER A 60 48.18 24.29 26.63
N HIS A 61 48.82 24.85 25.59
CA HIS A 61 49.13 24.11 24.37
C HIS A 61 50.48 24.53 23.75
N GLU A 62 51.41 23.58 23.61
CA GLU A 62 52.81 23.84 23.24
C GLU A 62 52.97 24.58 21.90
N LEU A 63 52.19 24.22 20.89
CA LEU A 63 52.24 24.89 19.58
C LEU A 63 51.71 26.33 19.61
N ILE A 64 50.67 26.58 20.41
CA ILE A 64 50.09 27.92 20.56
C ILE A 64 51.09 28.80 21.32
N PHE A 65 51.70 28.25 22.37
CA PHE A 65 52.78 28.90 23.11
C PHE A 65 53.94 29.28 22.17
N LYS A 66 54.50 28.31 21.43
CA LYS A 66 55.62 28.55 20.49
C LYS A 66 55.28 29.56 19.39
N PHE A 67 54.00 29.64 18.98
CA PHE A 67 53.55 30.62 17.99
C PHE A 67 53.61 32.05 18.55
N PHE A 68 53.05 32.29 19.74
CA PHE A 68 53.04 33.62 20.35
C PHE A 68 54.38 34.05 20.95
N ASP A 69 55.20 33.09 21.41
CA ASP A 69 56.53 33.35 21.96
C ASP A 69 57.46 34.05 20.96
N ARG A 70 57.27 33.78 19.66
CA ARG A 70 58.05 34.39 18.57
C ARG A 70 57.56 35.78 18.15
N LEU A 71 56.44 36.26 18.70
CA LEU A 71 55.85 37.55 18.35
C LEU A 71 56.16 38.62 19.41
N PRO A 72 56.46 39.87 19.00
CA PRO A 72 56.48 41.01 19.90
C PRO A 72 55.14 41.19 20.60
N GLU A 73 55.17 41.62 21.86
CA GLU A 73 53.96 41.78 22.69
C GLU A 73 52.87 42.60 22.01
N SER A 74 53.24 43.70 21.34
CA SER A 74 52.33 44.59 20.62
C SER A 74 51.59 43.96 19.43
N GLN A 75 51.99 42.76 18.99
CA GLN A 75 51.40 42.07 17.83
C GLN A 75 50.57 40.85 18.21
N ARG A 76 50.64 40.40 19.47
CA ARG A 76 50.01 39.15 19.93
C ARG A 76 48.48 39.21 19.83
N ASP A 77 47.85 40.31 20.22
CA ASP A 77 46.38 40.47 20.18
C ASP A 77 45.81 40.40 18.76
N SER A 78 46.49 41.07 17.82
CA SER A 78 46.13 41.02 16.39
C SER A 78 46.35 39.62 15.80
N ALA A 79 47.38 38.90 16.25
CA ALA A 79 47.64 37.53 15.81
C ALA A 79 46.59 36.54 16.36
N LEU A 80 46.17 36.69 17.62
CA LEU A 80 45.09 35.89 18.21
C LEU A 80 43.76 36.10 17.47
N THR A 81 43.41 37.34 17.19
CA THR A 81 42.19 37.68 16.44
C THR A 81 42.19 37.03 15.06
N ARG A 82 43.32 37.08 14.33
CA ARG A 82 43.46 36.43 13.02
C ARG A 82 43.39 34.91 13.10
N ALA A 83 44.04 34.30 14.09
CA ALA A 83 44.00 32.85 14.28
C ALA A 83 42.57 32.35 14.56
N LEU A 84 41.81 33.07 15.40
CA LEU A 84 40.40 32.78 15.66
C LEU A 84 39.54 32.91 14.40
N GLN A 85 39.76 33.96 13.60
CA GLN A 85 39.05 34.14 12.33
C GLN A 85 39.33 33.01 11.35
N ILE A 86 40.61 32.65 11.14
CA ILE A 86 40.98 31.56 10.23
C ILE A 86 40.41 30.23 10.72
N GLY A 87 40.53 29.93 12.01
CA GLY A 87 39.99 28.71 12.61
C GLY A 87 38.47 28.61 12.50
N ALA A 88 37.75 29.71 12.77
CA ALA A 88 36.30 29.75 12.65
C ALA A 88 35.84 29.56 11.19
N THR A 89 36.52 30.20 10.22
CA THR A 89 36.22 30.03 8.80
C THR A 89 36.48 28.58 8.34
N ALA A 90 37.62 27.99 8.72
CA ALA A 90 37.96 26.61 8.37
C ALA A 90 36.93 25.61 8.93
N LEU A 91 36.47 25.80 10.16
CA LEU A 91 35.42 24.97 10.77
C LEU A 91 34.06 25.12 10.08
N LEU A 92 33.75 26.31 9.54
CA LEU A 92 32.53 26.52 8.76
C LEU A 92 32.61 25.86 7.38
N GLU A 93 33.74 25.99 6.70
CA GLU A 93 33.97 25.37 5.40
C GLU A 93 33.90 23.83 5.47
N ASP A 94 34.54 23.22 6.48
CA ASP A 94 34.50 21.76 6.68
C ASP A 94 33.07 21.23 6.93
N ARG A 95 32.27 22.00 7.69
CA ARG A 95 30.86 21.67 7.92
C ARG A 95 30.02 21.76 6.64
N ILE A 96 30.26 22.76 5.79
CA ILE A 96 29.56 22.89 4.50
C ILE A 96 29.95 21.75 3.56
N ALA A 97 31.24 21.44 3.45
CA ALA A 97 31.71 20.32 2.63
C ALA A 97 31.10 18.98 3.09
N THR A 98 31.09 18.73 4.40
CA THR A 98 30.47 17.54 4.99
C THR A 98 28.96 17.49 4.73
N PHE A 99 28.25 18.62 4.83
CA PHE A 99 26.83 18.70 4.55
C PHE A 99 26.50 18.40 3.07
N LEU A 100 27.25 19.00 2.14
CA LEU A 100 27.08 18.75 0.70
C LEU A 100 27.36 17.29 0.34
N ALA A 101 28.44 16.71 0.86
CA ALA A 101 28.78 15.31 0.63
C ALA A 101 27.70 14.35 1.16
N ARG A 102 27.10 14.64 2.32
CA ARG A 102 25.96 13.86 2.84
C ARG A 102 24.73 14.01 1.95
N THR A 103 24.41 15.23 1.54
CA THR A 103 23.24 15.52 0.69
C THR A 103 23.37 14.83 -0.67
N GLU A 104 24.54 14.85 -1.28
CA GLU A 104 24.82 14.17 -2.56
C GLU A 104 24.67 12.65 -2.44
N ASN A 105 25.20 12.04 -1.38
CA ASN A 105 25.07 10.60 -1.13
C ASN A 105 23.61 10.18 -0.86
N GLU A 106 22.88 10.93 -0.04
CA GLU A 106 21.47 10.65 0.25
C GLU A 106 20.61 10.79 -1.01
N LEU A 107 20.78 11.88 -1.76
CA LEU A 107 20.05 12.10 -3.01
C LEU A 107 20.37 11.01 -4.04
N GLY A 108 21.65 10.63 -4.18
CA GLY A 108 22.07 9.51 -5.03
C GLY A 108 21.40 8.19 -4.64
N THR A 109 21.34 7.89 -3.34
CA THR A 109 20.68 6.68 -2.81
C THR A 109 19.18 6.69 -3.11
N HIS A 110 18.51 7.83 -2.92
CA HIS A 110 17.08 7.97 -3.23
C HIS A 110 16.78 7.83 -4.72
N LEU A 111 17.65 8.35 -5.59
CA LEU A 111 17.51 8.21 -7.03
C LEU A 111 17.70 6.76 -7.50
N GLU A 112 18.67 6.04 -6.96
CA GLU A 112 18.84 4.61 -7.26
C GLU A 112 17.66 3.76 -6.76
N ALA A 113 17.14 4.06 -5.56
CA ALA A 113 15.93 3.41 -5.07
C ALA A 113 14.73 3.66 -5.99
N LEU A 114 14.57 4.90 -6.47
CA LEU A 114 13.49 5.26 -7.40
C LEU A 114 13.64 4.55 -8.75
N LYS A 115 14.87 4.45 -9.27
CA LYS A 115 15.19 3.72 -10.50
C LYS A 115 14.84 2.23 -10.37
N LEU A 116 15.21 1.60 -9.26
CA LEU A 116 14.88 0.19 -9.01
C LEU A 116 13.36 -0.03 -8.99
N ILE A 117 12.60 0.84 -8.30
CA ILE A 117 11.12 0.78 -8.28
C ILE A 117 10.56 0.95 -9.71
N TYR A 118 11.11 1.86 -10.50
CA TYR A 118 10.69 2.07 -11.88
C TYR A 118 10.95 0.82 -12.75
N GLU A 119 12.16 0.27 -12.71
CA GLU A 119 12.54 -0.93 -13.47
C GLU A 119 11.66 -2.13 -13.10
N GLN A 120 11.45 -2.36 -11.80
CA GLN A 120 10.54 -3.41 -11.31
C GLN A 120 9.12 -3.24 -11.86
N ASN A 121 8.59 -2.01 -11.85
CA ASN A 121 7.26 -1.71 -12.37
C ASN A 121 7.15 -1.91 -13.88
N VAL A 122 8.19 -1.57 -14.65
CA VAL A 122 8.23 -1.81 -16.11
C VAL A 122 8.24 -3.31 -16.39
N THR A 123 9.13 -4.06 -15.75
CA THR A 123 9.22 -5.52 -15.92
C THR A 123 7.92 -6.22 -15.50
N ALA A 124 7.26 -5.77 -14.43
CA ALA A 124 5.98 -6.31 -14.00
C ALA A 124 4.88 -6.10 -15.04
N LYS A 125 4.83 -4.93 -15.69
CA LYS A 125 3.86 -4.60 -16.76
C LYS A 125 4.09 -5.42 -18.04
N GLU A 126 5.35 -5.62 -18.42
CA GLU A 126 5.68 -6.44 -19.59
C GLU A 126 5.29 -7.90 -19.36
N LYS A 127 5.64 -8.45 -18.20
CA LYS A 127 5.23 -9.80 -17.80
C LYS A 127 3.70 -9.93 -17.71
N SER A 128 2.98 -8.96 -17.16
CA SER A 128 1.52 -9.02 -17.08
C SER A 128 0.85 -9.01 -18.46
N THR A 129 1.40 -8.26 -19.41
CA THR A 129 0.89 -8.20 -20.79
C THR A 129 1.09 -9.53 -21.51
N GLN A 130 2.27 -10.14 -21.37
CA GLN A 130 2.56 -11.46 -21.95
C GLN A 130 1.69 -12.57 -21.33
N ILE A 131 1.50 -12.52 -20.02
CA ILE A 131 0.60 -13.44 -19.29
C ILE A 131 -0.86 -13.27 -19.75
N GLY A 132 -1.30 -12.04 -20.03
CA GLY A 132 -2.66 -11.78 -20.53
C GLY A 132 -2.94 -12.47 -21.86
N VAL A 133 -2.04 -12.31 -22.84
CA VAL A 133 -2.18 -12.94 -24.16
C VAL A 133 -2.10 -14.47 -24.08
N GLU A 134 -1.22 -15.00 -23.24
CA GLU A 134 -1.13 -16.45 -23.02
C GLU A 134 -2.40 -17.01 -22.36
N ALA A 135 -2.94 -16.27 -21.38
CA ALA A 135 -4.18 -16.63 -20.71
C ALA A 135 -5.38 -16.63 -21.67
N GLU A 136 -5.50 -15.61 -22.53
CA GLU A 136 -6.53 -15.55 -23.58
C GLU A 136 -6.50 -16.79 -24.48
N ASN A 137 -5.33 -17.17 -24.98
CA ASN A 137 -5.16 -18.34 -25.85
C ASN A 137 -5.50 -19.65 -25.16
N ARG A 138 -5.15 -19.79 -23.87
CA ARG A 138 -5.40 -21.01 -23.12
C ARG A 138 -6.88 -21.15 -22.74
N ILE A 139 -7.53 -20.05 -22.38
CA ILE A 139 -8.99 -20.01 -22.18
C ILE A 139 -9.71 -20.32 -23.50
N TYR A 140 -9.32 -19.69 -24.60
CA TYR A 140 -9.84 -20.00 -25.94
C TYR A 140 -9.75 -21.48 -26.28
N SER A 141 -8.57 -22.09 -26.09
CA SER A 141 -8.34 -23.51 -26.36
C SER A 141 -9.22 -24.41 -25.47
N SER A 142 -9.40 -24.03 -24.20
CA SER A 142 -10.26 -24.74 -23.26
C SER A 142 -11.75 -24.70 -23.66
N ILE A 143 -12.19 -23.59 -24.26
CA ILE A 143 -13.55 -23.46 -24.80
C ILE A 143 -13.73 -24.38 -26.01
N LEU A 144 -12.78 -24.37 -26.96
CA LEU A 144 -12.85 -25.26 -28.13
C LEU A 144 -12.91 -26.74 -27.75
N ASP A 145 -12.11 -27.16 -26.76
CA ASP A 145 -12.12 -28.53 -26.23
C ASP A 145 -13.48 -28.88 -25.61
N LEU A 146 -14.09 -27.97 -24.84
CA LEU A 146 -15.45 -28.15 -24.31
C LEU A 146 -16.47 -28.36 -25.44
N LEU A 147 -16.52 -27.45 -26.42
CA LEU A 147 -17.49 -27.50 -27.51
C LEU A 147 -17.36 -28.79 -28.32
N SER A 148 -16.12 -29.20 -28.60
CA SER A 148 -15.82 -30.45 -29.31
C SER A 148 -16.30 -31.67 -28.52
N ARG A 149 -16.07 -31.72 -27.19
CA ARG A 149 -16.54 -32.82 -26.33
C ARG A 149 -18.07 -32.89 -26.22
N ARG A 150 -18.75 -31.76 -26.41
CA ARG A 150 -20.21 -31.64 -26.34
C ARG A 150 -20.91 -31.82 -27.69
N GLY A 151 -20.15 -31.85 -28.79
CA GLY A 151 -20.68 -31.97 -30.15
C GLY A 151 -21.34 -30.69 -30.65
N TYR A 152 -20.87 -29.52 -30.20
CA TYR A 152 -21.37 -28.21 -30.66
C TYR A 152 -20.58 -27.71 -31.87
N ASP A 153 -20.56 -28.50 -32.95
CA ASP A 153 -19.69 -28.25 -34.12
C ASP A 153 -20.05 -26.98 -34.92
N ASN A 154 -21.26 -26.44 -34.71
CA ASN A 154 -21.74 -25.22 -35.37
C ASN A 154 -21.49 -23.95 -34.53
N ASP A 155 -20.98 -24.09 -33.31
CA ASP A 155 -20.59 -22.96 -32.48
C ASP A 155 -19.22 -22.44 -32.95
N ASP A 156 -19.09 -21.12 -33.10
CA ASP A 156 -17.88 -20.46 -33.58
C ASP A 156 -17.26 -19.59 -32.48
N VAL A 157 -15.98 -19.83 -32.17
CA VAL A 157 -15.23 -19.10 -31.14
C VAL A 157 -14.17 -18.24 -31.82
N THR A 158 -14.20 -16.94 -31.55
CA THR A 158 -13.26 -15.97 -32.13
C THR A 158 -12.54 -15.17 -31.03
N LEU A 159 -11.22 -15.04 -31.14
CA LEU A 159 -10.42 -14.09 -30.36
C LEU A 159 -10.65 -12.67 -30.89
N THR A 160 -11.16 -11.78 -30.05
CA THR A 160 -11.56 -10.42 -30.42
C THR A 160 -10.83 -9.31 -29.65
N GLY A 161 -10.04 -9.62 -28.62
CA GLY A 161 -9.33 -8.63 -27.77
C GLY A 161 -8.40 -7.66 -28.52
N ALA A 162 -7.92 -8.01 -29.72
CA ALA A 162 -7.13 -7.11 -30.56
C ALA A 162 -7.97 -6.14 -31.41
N THR A 163 -9.26 -6.44 -31.62
CA THR A 163 -10.15 -5.80 -32.59
C THR A 163 -11.17 -4.88 -31.92
N THR A 164 -11.53 -3.79 -32.60
CA THR A 164 -12.60 -2.90 -32.13
C THR A 164 -13.97 -3.57 -32.35
N GLY A 165 -14.87 -3.47 -31.38
CA GLY A 165 -16.24 -3.95 -31.48
C GLY A 165 -17.21 -2.93 -32.09
N SER A 166 -18.48 -3.01 -31.68
CA SER A 166 -19.54 -2.09 -32.11
C SER A 166 -19.35 -0.67 -31.58
N ILE A 167 -18.65 -0.53 -30.44
CA ILE A 167 -18.35 0.76 -29.82
C ILE A 167 -16.99 1.25 -30.34
N LYS A 168 -16.97 2.48 -30.85
CA LYS A 168 -15.78 3.09 -31.47
C LYS A 168 -14.59 3.09 -30.48
N ARG A 169 -13.46 2.51 -30.91
CA ARG A 169 -12.20 2.37 -30.16
C ARG A 169 -12.29 1.51 -28.89
N ASN A 170 -13.35 0.70 -28.74
CA ASN A 170 -13.51 -0.22 -27.63
C ASN A 170 -13.15 -1.66 -28.05
N LYS A 171 -12.28 -2.32 -27.27
CA LYS A 171 -11.80 -3.68 -27.52
C LYS A 171 -12.31 -4.71 -26.51
N THR A 172 -13.09 -4.30 -25.51
CA THR A 172 -13.63 -5.15 -24.43
C THR A 172 -14.45 -6.31 -25.01
N GLY A 173 -14.36 -7.47 -24.36
CA GLY A 173 -14.76 -8.77 -24.89
C GLY A 173 -13.58 -9.39 -25.65
N ASP A 174 -12.72 -10.09 -24.92
CA ASP A 174 -11.53 -10.76 -25.44
C ASP A 174 -11.87 -11.93 -26.35
N ILE A 175 -12.99 -12.63 -26.08
CA ILE A 175 -13.48 -13.76 -26.86
C ILE A 175 -14.98 -13.58 -27.14
N VAL A 176 -15.41 -13.96 -28.34
CA VAL A 176 -16.84 -14.07 -28.69
C VAL A 176 -17.13 -15.51 -29.09
N LEU A 177 -18.16 -16.09 -28.46
CA LEU A 177 -18.75 -17.37 -28.85
C LEU A 177 -20.09 -17.11 -29.55
N LYS A 178 -20.18 -17.48 -30.82
CA LYS A 178 -21.38 -17.42 -31.64
C LYS A 178 -22.03 -18.79 -31.69
N ILE A 179 -23.28 -18.88 -31.26
CA ILE A 179 -23.98 -20.16 -31.06
C ILE A 179 -24.67 -20.58 -32.36
N ASP A 180 -24.44 -21.82 -32.79
CA ASP A 180 -25.07 -22.43 -33.98
C ASP A 180 -25.01 -21.55 -35.24
N GLY A 181 -23.93 -20.80 -35.43
CA GLY A 181 -23.78 -19.88 -36.57
C GLY A 181 -24.74 -18.69 -36.58
N ASP A 182 -25.47 -18.41 -35.50
CA ASP A 182 -26.45 -17.32 -35.39
C ASP A 182 -25.85 -16.04 -34.81
N ASP A 183 -25.80 -14.97 -35.62
CA ASP A 183 -25.26 -13.67 -35.23
C ASP A 183 -26.07 -12.95 -34.14
N ALA A 184 -27.32 -13.37 -33.91
CA ALA A 184 -28.14 -12.86 -32.81
C ALA A 184 -27.84 -13.56 -31.47
N LYS A 185 -27.15 -14.71 -31.49
CA LYS A 185 -26.87 -15.51 -30.29
C LYS A 185 -25.38 -15.55 -30.00
N ARG A 186 -24.89 -14.44 -29.46
CA ARG A 186 -23.48 -14.29 -29.07
C ARG A 186 -23.32 -14.27 -27.56
N ILE A 187 -22.22 -14.85 -27.09
CA ILE A 187 -21.73 -14.74 -25.72
C ILE A 187 -20.41 -13.97 -25.77
N ALA A 188 -20.32 -12.86 -25.05
CA ALA A 188 -19.07 -12.12 -24.87
C ALA A 188 -18.34 -12.65 -23.65
N ILE A 189 -17.03 -12.88 -23.76
CA ILE A 189 -16.19 -13.38 -22.68
C ILE A 189 -15.02 -12.41 -22.49
N GLU A 190 -14.91 -11.87 -21.29
CA GLU A 190 -13.82 -10.99 -20.84
C GLU A 190 -12.92 -11.76 -19.86
N ILE A 191 -11.61 -11.59 -19.96
CA ILE A 191 -10.62 -12.25 -19.10
C ILE A 191 -9.92 -11.18 -18.26
N LYS A 192 -10.07 -11.26 -16.94
CA LYS A 192 -9.44 -10.35 -15.99
C LYS A 192 -8.60 -11.11 -14.98
N PHE A 193 -7.31 -11.19 -15.27
CA PHE A 193 -6.31 -11.84 -14.41
C PHE A 193 -5.48 -10.82 -13.61
N ASP A 194 -5.93 -9.57 -13.54
CA ASP A 194 -5.37 -8.56 -12.65
C ASP A 194 -6.09 -8.55 -11.28
N ALA A 195 -5.32 -8.30 -10.23
CA ALA A 195 -5.81 -8.35 -8.84
C ALA A 195 -6.65 -7.13 -8.42
N SER A 196 -6.83 -6.16 -9.32
CA SER A 196 -7.35 -4.83 -8.98
C SER A 196 -8.87 -4.70 -9.01
N ILE A 197 -9.59 -5.69 -9.53
CA ILE A 197 -11.03 -5.58 -9.77
C ILE A 197 -11.84 -6.14 -8.60
N SER A 198 -12.79 -5.36 -8.12
CA SER A 198 -13.85 -5.81 -7.21
C SER A 198 -15.11 -6.20 -8.00
N VAL A 199 -15.96 -7.05 -7.40
CA VAL A 199 -17.22 -7.48 -8.02
C VAL A 199 -18.20 -6.30 -8.24
N GLY A 200 -17.98 -5.19 -7.52
CA GLY A 200 -18.84 -3.99 -7.51
C GLY A 200 -19.96 -4.09 -6.46
N ASP A 201 -20.34 -2.94 -5.91
CA ASP A 201 -21.44 -2.79 -4.95
C ASP A 201 -22.68 -2.29 -5.71
N PHE A 202 -23.84 -2.95 -5.52
CA PHE A 202 -25.10 -2.57 -6.20
C PHE A 202 -25.81 -1.37 -5.55
N GLY A 203 -25.15 -0.63 -4.65
CA GLY A 203 -25.75 0.47 -3.92
C GLY A 203 -24.73 1.52 -3.52
N GLY A 204 -24.45 2.46 -4.42
CA GLY A 204 -23.58 3.59 -4.11
C GLY A 204 -23.67 4.64 -5.20
N SER A 205 -24.62 5.56 -5.07
CA SER A 205 -24.67 6.78 -5.85
C SER A 205 -23.49 7.68 -5.45
N ASP A 206 -22.31 7.44 -6.01
CA ASP A 206 -21.26 8.46 -6.07
C ASP A 206 -20.84 8.61 -7.53
N SER A 207 -21.56 9.49 -8.22
CA SER A 207 -21.34 9.91 -9.60
C SER A 207 -20.08 10.77 -9.79
N THR A 208 -19.14 10.78 -8.84
CA THR A 208 -17.98 11.67 -8.81
C THR A 208 -16.65 11.00 -8.45
N ALA A 209 -16.62 9.72 -8.07
CA ALA A 209 -15.38 8.96 -7.94
C ALA A 209 -15.02 8.35 -9.30
N ARG A 210 -13.75 8.49 -9.74
CA ARG A 210 -13.19 7.87 -10.96
C ARG A 210 -13.84 6.53 -11.24
N THR A 211 -14.42 6.37 -12.44
CA THR A 211 -15.05 5.16 -12.95
C THR A 211 -14.19 3.95 -12.60
N ARG A 212 -14.51 3.24 -11.51
CA ARG A 212 -13.76 2.05 -11.12
C ARG A 212 -14.26 0.91 -12.00
N ASP A 213 -13.33 0.27 -12.69
CA ASP A 213 -13.61 -0.98 -13.40
C ASP A 213 -14.07 -2.04 -12.39
N THR A 214 -15.36 -2.38 -12.44
CA THR A 214 -15.97 -3.44 -11.65
C THR A 214 -16.27 -4.63 -12.56
N ALA A 215 -16.42 -5.83 -11.99
CA ALA A 215 -16.86 -6.99 -12.77
C ALA A 215 -18.18 -6.72 -13.51
N VAL A 216 -19.11 -5.98 -12.88
CA VAL A 216 -20.39 -5.57 -13.47
C VAL A 216 -20.18 -4.63 -14.66
N SER A 217 -19.36 -3.58 -14.52
CA SER A 217 -19.14 -2.62 -15.62
C SER A 217 -18.47 -3.31 -16.81
N GLN A 218 -17.51 -4.19 -16.57
CA GLN A 218 -16.82 -4.95 -17.60
C GLN A 218 -17.75 -5.94 -18.32
N LEU A 219 -18.64 -6.63 -17.59
CA LEU A 219 -19.66 -7.52 -18.19
C LEU A 219 -20.64 -6.78 -19.12
N LEU A 220 -21.14 -5.63 -18.66
CA LEU A 220 -22.06 -4.80 -19.44
C LEU A 220 -21.37 -4.23 -20.68
N GLU A 221 -20.14 -3.76 -20.52
CA GLU A 221 -19.33 -3.20 -21.60
C GLU A 221 -18.97 -4.25 -22.66
N ALA A 222 -18.50 -5.43 -22.25
CA ALA A 222 -18.21 -6.54 -23.15
C ALA A 222 -19.46 -6.96 -23.95
N GLY A 223 -20.60 -7.09 -23.26
CA GLY A 223 -21.87 -7.46 -23.88
C GLY A 223 -22.33 -6.44 -24.92
N ALA A 224 -22.30 -5.15 -24.57
CA ALA A 224 -22.67 -4.06 -25.47
C ALA A 224 -21.70 -3.96 -26.66
N ASN A 225 -20.39 -4.01 -26.41
CA ASN A 225 -19.37 -3.88 -27.46
C ASN A 225 -19.39 -5.05 -28.46
N ARG A 226 -19.81 -6.25 -28.03
CA ARG A 226 -19.87 -7.43 -28.88
C ARG A 226 -21.27 -7.81 -29.35
N ASN A 227 -22.28 -6.99 -29.03
CA ASN A 227 -23.70 -7.27 -29.30
C ASN A 227 -24.10 -8.67 -28.82
N ALA A 228 -23.67 -9.03 -27.61
CA ALA A 228 -23.89 -10.34 -27.03
C ALA A 228 -25.16 -10.38 -26.17
N VAL A 229 -25.88 -11.50 -26.22
CA VAL A 229 -27.07 -11.74 -25.40
C VAL A 229 -26.73 -12.24 -24.00
N GLN A 230 -25.51 -12.74 -23.81
CA GLN A 230 -24.94 -13.08 -22.51
C GLN A 230 -23.49 -12.60 -22.43
N SER A 231 -23.05 -12.27 -21.22
CA SER A 231 -21.67 -11.91 -20.92
C SER A 231 -21.10 -12.82 -19.84
N ILE A 232 -19.83 -13.18 -19.97
CA ILE A 232 -19.05 -13.93 -18.99
C ILE A 232 -17.79 -13.12 -18.70
N ILE A 233 -17.38 -13.04 -17.43
CA ILE A 233 -16.07 -12.54 -17.03
C ILE A 233 -15.33 -13.64 -16.27
N VAL A 234 -14.08 -13.87 -16.65
CA VAL A 234 -13.25 -14.95 -16.14
C VAL A 234 -12.12 -14.38 -15.30
N PHE A 235 -12.03 -14.86 -14.07
CA PHE A 235 -11.00 -14.51 -13.10
C PHE A 235 -10.12 -15.71 -12.80
N ASP A 236 -8.81 -15.48 -12.61
CA ASP A 236 -7.91 -16.48 -12.05
C ASP A 236 -7.92 -16.39 -10.53
N LYS A 237 -8.22 -17.50 -9.86
CA LYS A 237 -8.31 -17.56 -8.40
C LYS A 237 -7.02 -17.09 -7.71
N ASN A 238 -5.86 -17.35 -8.30
CA ASN A 238 -4.55 -17.05 -7.70
C ASN A 238 -4.14 -15.59 -7.89
N ARG A 239 -4.80 -14.89 -8.83
CA ARG A 239 -4.55 -13.49 -9.14
C ARG A 239 -5.66 -12.56 -8.68
N SER A 240 -6.79 -13.11 -8.23
CA SER A 240 -7.94 -12.34 -7.76
C SER A 240 -7.88 -12.08 -6.26
N SER A 241 -8.56 -11.03 -5.80
CA SER A 241 -8.68 -10.74 -4.37
C SER A 241 -9.42 -11.85 -3.62
N GLU A 242 -9.02 -12.10 -2.37
CA GLU A 242 -9.68 -13.09 -1.51
C GLU A 242 -11.18 -12.76 -1.31
N ALA A 243 -11.53 -11.47 -1.22
CA ALA A 243 -12.91 -11.02 -1.15
C ALA A 243 -13.72 -11.44 -2.39
N LEU A 244 -13.19 -11.26 -3.60
CA LEU A 244 -13.84 -11.69 -4.84
C LEU A 244 -14.00 -13.22 -4.86
N ASN A 245 -12.94 -13.94 -4.53
CA ASN A 245 -12.96 -15.40 -4.49
C ASN A 245 -14.02 -15.93 -3.50
N ASN A 246 -14.11 -15.33 -2.31
CA ASN A 246 -15.08 -15.71 -1.29
C ASN A 246 -16.52 -15.34 -1.68
N GLN A 247 -16.72 -14.17 -2.30
CA GLN A 247 -18.03 -13.71 -2.73
C GLN A 247 -18.60 -14.53 -3.90
N VAL A 248 -17.77 -14.85 -4.89
CA VAL A 248 -18.17 -15.60 -6.09
C VAL A 248 -18.21 -17.10 -5.81
N ASN A 249 -17.26 -17.60 -5.01
CA ASN A 249 -17.10 -19.00 -4.67
C ASN A 249 -17.06 -19.92 -5.91
N GLY A 250 -16.47 -19.51 -7.03
CA GLY A 250 -16.35 -20.33 -8.25
C GLY A 250 -17.22 -19.87 -9.41
N ILE A 251 -18.55 -19.79 -9.23
CA ILE A 251 -19.48 -19.26 -10.25
C ILE A 251 -20.51 -18.35 -9.57
N GLN A 252 -20.71 -17.17 -10.12
CA GLN A 252 -21.79 -16.27 -9.72
C GLN A 252 -22.54 -15.78 -10.95
N TRP A 253 -23.86 -15.82 -10.88
CA TRP A 253 -24.73 -15.21 -11.88
C TRP A 253 -25.35 -13.94 -11.33
N ILE A 254 -25.26 -12.87 -12.11
CA ILE A 254 -25.85 -11.57 -11.83
C ILE A 254 -26.99 -11.36 -12.83
N PRO A 255 -28.25 -11.36 -12.39
CA PRO A 255 -29.40 -11.18 -13.27
C PRO A 255 -29.28 -9.93 -14.13
N SER A 256 -29.60 -10.06 -15.41
CA SER A 256 -29.54 -8.99 -16.42
C SER A 256 -28.14 -8.41 -16.70
N VAL A 257 -27.08 -8.95 -16.10
CA VAL A 257 -25.69 -8.50 -16.30
C VAL A 257 -24.86 -9.60 -16.94
N GLY A 258 -24.82 -10.80 -16.35
CA GLY A 258 -24.02 -11.90 -16.87
C GLY A 258 -23.47 -12.82 -15.79
N PHE A 259 -22.45 -13.60 -16.14
CA PHE A 259 -21.81 -14.56 -15.27
C PHE A 259 -20.38 -14.18 -14.92
N ILE A 260 -19.98 -14.55 -13.71
CA ILE A 260 -18.62 -14.48 -13.21
C ILE A 260 -18.15 -15.92 -12.99
N ALA A 261 -17.02 -16.28 -13.59
CA ALA A 261 -16.37 -17.58 -13.40
C ALA A 261 -14.96 -17.39 -12.82
N VAL A 262 -14.64 -18.13 -11.76
CA VAL A 262 -13.30 -18.16 -11.14
C VAL A 262 -12.67 -19.51 -11.45
N VAL A 263 -11.53 -19.50 -12.15
CA VAL A 263 -10.80 -20.70 -12.58
C VAL A 263 -9.50 -20.86 -11.81
N ASP A 264 -8.95 -22.08 -11.77
CA ASP A 264 -7.59 -22.33 -11.32
C ASP A 264 -6.67 -22.41 -12.54
N TYR A 265 -6.20 -21.26 -13.00
CA TYR A 265 -5.41 -21.20 -14.24
C TYR A 265 -4.14 -22.04 -14.13
N ASP A 266 -3.43 -21.95 -13.00
CA ASP A 266 -2.17 -22.65 -12.81
C ASP A 266 -2.34 -24.17 -12.80
N ARG A 267 -3.44 -24.68 -12.23
CA ARG A 267 -3.75 -26.12 -12.28
C ARG A 267 -4.46 -26.57 -13.55
N GLY A 268 -4.87 -25.62 -14.41
CA GLY A 268 -5.65 -25.92 -15.61
C GLY A 268 -7.06 -26.42 -15.33
N ASP A 269 -7.61 -26.10 -14.15
CA ASP A 269 -9.00 -26.44 -13.82
C ASP A 269 -9.93 -25.33 -14.32
N PHE A 270 -10.57 -25.62 -15.46
CA PHE A 270 -11.52 -24.74 -16.12
C PHE A 270 -12.98 -25.16 -15.89
N THR A 271 -13.24 -26.04 -14.91
CA THR A 271 -14.58 -26.61 -14.66
C THR A 271 -15.64 -25.53 -14.49
N HIS A 272 -15.35 -24.47 -13.72
CA HIS A 272 -16.29 -23.37 -13.52
C HIS A 272 -16.57 -22.58 -14.79
N LEU A 273 -15.56 -22.37 -15.64
CA LEU A 273 -15.75 -21.75 -16.95
C LEU A 273 -16.65 -22.61 -17.82
N HIS A 274 -16.39 -23.92 -17.89
CA HIS A 274 -17.16 -24.84 -18.71
C HIS A 274 -18.64 -24.89 -18.30
N VAL A 275 -18.91 -25.02 -17.00
CA VAL A 275 -20.29 -24.98 -16.47
C VAL A 275 -20.94 -23.65 -16.80
N THR A 276 -20.22 -22.53 -16.67
CA THR A 276 -20.74 -21.20 -16.97
C THR A 276 -21.09 -21.06 -18.46
N ILE A 277 -20.27 -21.59 -19.35
CA ILE A 277 -20.52 -21.56 -20.80
C ILE A 277 -21.76 -22.38 -21.15
N GLU A 278 -21.91 -23.59 -20.61
CA GLU A 278 -23.10 -24.41 -20.83
C GLU A 278 -24.38 -23.68 -20.40
N LEU A 279 -24.34 -23.05 -19.22
CA LEU A 279 -25.47 -22.29 -18.69
C LEU A 279 -25.78 -21.06 -19.55
N ALA A 280 -24.77 -20.27 -19.91
CA ALA A 280 -24.92 -19.10 -20.75
C ALA A 280 -25.45 -19.48 -22.14
N ARG A 281 -24.93 -20.56 -22.73
CA ARG A 281 -25.39 -21.11 -24.01
C ARG A 281 -26.86 -21.53 -23.93
N ALA A 282 -27.23 -22.32 -22.91
CA ALA A 282 -28.60 -22.74 -22.67
C ALA A 282 -29.56 -21.55 -22.53
N MET A 283 -29.14 -20.49 -21.82
CA MET A 283 -29.93 -19.26 -21.67
C MET A 283 -30.03 -18.45 -22.97
N ALA A 284 -28.98 -18.42 -23.79
CA ALA A 284 -28.97 -17.71 -25.06
C ALA A 284 -29.85 -18.37 -26.14
N VAL A 285 -30.00 -19.70 -26.10
CA VAL A 285 -30.89 -20.44 -27.01
C VAL A 285 -32.33 -20.56 -26.50
N SER A 286 -32.54 -20.39 -25.20
CA SER A 286 -33.85 -20.59 -24.57
C SER A 286 -34.88 -19.55 -25.05
N PRO A 287 -36.05 -19.97 -25.56
CA PRO A 287 -37.16 -19.07 -25.83
C PRO A 287 -37.87 -18.61 -24.55
N VAL A 288 -37.59 -19.27 -23.42
CA VAL A 288 -38.20 -18.99 -22.12
C VAL A 288 -37.44 -17.87 -21.44
N LYS A 289 -38.09 -16.72 -21.25
CA LYS A 289 -37.60 -15.68 -20.35
C LYS A 289 -37.59 -16.23 -18.93
N LEU A 290 -36.45 -16.12 -18.25
CA LEU A 290 -36.34 -16.54 -16.86
C LEU A 290 -37.37 -15.76 -16.02
N VAL A 291 -38.40 -16.46 -15.53
CA VAL A 291 -39.51 -15.84 -14.80
C VAL A 291 -39.11 -15.49 -13.37
N ASP A 292 -38.19 -16.27 -12.79
CA ASP A 292 -37.70 -16.05 -11.43
C ASP A 292 -36.17 -16.22 -11.33
N SER A 293 -35.48 -15.10 -11.38
CA SER A 293 -34.02 -15.00 -11.20
C SER A 293 -33.56 -15.42 -9.79
N SER A 294 -34.44 -15.41 -8.80
CA SER A 294 -34.06 -15.82 -7.44
C SER A 294 -33.83 -17.33 -7.35
N ILE A 295 -34.63 -18.12 -8.07
CA ILE A 295 -34.52 -19.59 -8.10
C ILE A 295 -33.21 -20.03 -8.75
N LEU A 296 -32.88 -19.50 -9.92
CA LEU A 296 -31.62 -19.85 -10.60
C LEU A 296 -30.40 -19.46 -9.77
N LYS A 297 -30.42 -18.28 -9.15
CA LYS A 297 -29.35 -17.84 -8.24
C LYS A 297 -29.18 -18.80 -7.06
N ALA A 298 -30.28 -19.23 -6.45
CA ALA A 298 -30.25 -20.19 -5.33
C ALA A 298 -29.73 -21.58 -5.76
N LEU A 299 -30.12 -22.07 -6.93
CA LEU A 299 -29.64 -23.34 -7.46
C LEU A 299 -28.14 -23.32 -7.75
N LEU A 300 -27.63 -22.23 -8.35
CA LEU A 300 -26.20 -22.07 -8.62
C LEU A 300 -25.37 -22.03 -7.33
N GLN A 301 -25.83 -21.27 -6.33
CA GLN A 301 -25.17 -21.24 -5.01
C GLN A 301 -25.12 -22.63 -4.37
N ARG A 302 -26.15 -23.46 -4.56
CA ARG A 302 -26.18 -24.84 -4.03
C ARG A 302 -25.27 -25.79 -4.80
N LEU A 303 -25.18 -25.65 -6.12
CA LEU A 303 -24.37 -26.51 -6.98
C LEU A 303 -22.87 -26.29 -6.74
N VAL A 304 -22.49 -25.05 -6.48
CA VAL A 304 -21.09 -24.66 -6.25
C VAL A 304 -20.72 -24.69 -4.75
N GLY A 305 -21.68 -24.47 -3.86
CA GLY A 305 -21.49 -24.56 -2.40
C GLY A 305 -21.46 -25.98 -1.82
N TYR A 306 -21.64 -27.03 -2.63
CA TYR A 306 -21.57 -28.41 -2.16
C TYR A 306 -20.12 -28.81 -1.87
N ARG A 307 -19.73 -28.72 -0.59
CA ARG A 307 -18.54 -29.42 -0.06
C ARG A 307 -18.97 -30.86 0.30
N PRO A 308 -18.48 -31.91 -0.39
CA PRO A 308 -18.64 -33.27 0.12
C PRO A 308 -17.90 -33.33 1.45
N THR A 309 -18.65 -33.43 2.55
CA THR A 309 -18.09 -33.76 3.86
C THR A 309 -17.82 -35.24 3.88
N THR A 310 -16.74 -35.67 3.23
CA THR A 310 -16.19 -37.00 3.46
C THR A 310 -15.42 -36.93 4.79
N LYS A 311 -16.14 -37.14 5.89
CA LYS A 311 -15.49 -37.64 7.11
C LYS A 311 -15.17 -39.11 6.85
N ILE A 312 -13.89 -39.44 6.75
CA ILE A 312 -13.36 -40.76 7.11
C ILE A 312 -12.83 -40.62 8.53
#